data_AF-A0A2T1G2X0-F1
#
_entry.id   AF-A0A2T1G2X0-F1
#
_cell.length_a   1.000
_cell.length_b   1.000
_cell.length_c   1.000
_cell.angle_alpha   90.00
_cell.angle_beta   90.00
_cell.angle_gamma   90.00
#
_symmetry.space_group_name_H-M   'P 1'
#
loop_
_entity.id
_entity.type
_entity.pdbx_description
1 polymer ?
#
loop_
_entity_poly.entity_id
_entity_poly.type
_entity_poly.pdbx_seq_one_letter_code
_entity_poly.pdbx_strand_id
1 'polypeptide(L)'
;MTKMKRVLRRRKKLIVAFIAAVGSFLLGVTLPMNLRASAPATPMQPQVLAVSQSPESKPIANVNGIRGAIAHRVEFSQQTIGQLEATRFQSALPSQFKGTMLRQAKLNPQRKAIALTFDDGPWPTTTRQILDILKKNNIKATFFWVGRYLQTYPELGKQVAAAGHAIGNHTWNHQYIKYNEDGAAREIDRTSSLIEKVTGVKTSMFRPPGGILNNGLAAYAQKKNYSVIMWSADSLDWRSATQSLMDNVMRQANSGGIVLMHDGGGNRARTVQALPNIIAKLRKEGYKFVTVPELLQMQEQDLKKQKIAQK
;
A
#
# COMPACT_ATOMS: atom_id res chain seq x y z
N MET A 1 -54.48 29.18 21.71
CA MET A 1 -54.30 30.39 20.87
C MET A 1 -52.93 31.00 21.21
N THR A 2 -51.93 31.19 20.36
CA THR A 2 -51.77 30.99 18.90
C THR A 2 -50.27 31.20 18.59
N LYS A 3 -49.66 30.33 17.75
CA LYS A 3 -48.55 30.59 16.79
C LYS A 3 -47.26 31.29 17.30
N MET A 4 -46.07 30.68 17.29
CA MET A 4 -45.30 30.17 16.13
C MET A 4 -45.17 31.16 14.94
N LYS A 5 -43.92 31.59 14.67
CA LYS A 5 -43.37 32.21 13.43
C LYS A 5 -43.50 33.74 13.26
N ARG A 6 -42.36 34.43 13.40
CA ARG A 6 -41.72 35.26 12.35
C ARG A 6 -40.32 35.63 12.83
N VAL A 7 -39.21 35.08 12.32
CA VAL A 7 -38.67 35.17 10.95
C VAL A 7 -38.09 36.56 10.64
N LEU A 8 -36.77 36.56 10.38
CA LEU A 8 -35.97 37.48 9.55
C LEU A 8 -35.54 38.86 10.11
N ARG A 9 -34.22 38.99 10.40
CA ARG A 9 -33.25 40.06 10.02
C ARG A 9 -32.15 40.12 11.08
N ARG A 10 -30.84 40.11 10.82
CA ARG A 10 -30.00 40.43 9.65
C ARG A 10 -28.68 39.66 9.77
N ARG A 11 -28.27 39.06 8.65
CA ARG A 11 -26.91 38.53 8.39
C ARG A 11 -25.90 39.69 8.39
N LYS A 12 -24.78 39.57 9.09
CA LYS A 12 -23.56 40.33 8.77
C LYS A 12 -22.64 39.43 7.93
N LYS A 13 -22.47 39.84 6.68
CA LYS A 13 -21.50 39.31 5.72
C LYS A 13 -20.13 39.89 6.09
N LEU A 14 -19.08 39.07 6.09
CA LEU A 14 -17.71 39.52 5.89
C LEU A 14 -17.07 38.57 4.88
N ILE A 15 -16.95 39.08 3.67
CA ILE A 15 -16.22 38.54 2.53
C ILE A 15 -14.80 39.08 2.68
N VAL A 16 -13.80 38.22 2.73
CA VAL A 16 -12.40 38.61 2.50
C VAL A 16 -11.93 37.84 1.27
N ALA A 17 -11.72 38.59 0.20
CA ALA A 17 -11.12 38.11 -1.04
C ALA A 17 -9.60 38.00 -0.85
N PHE A 18 -9.01 36.87 -1.27
CA PHE A 18 -7.58 36.75 -1.48
C PHE A 18 -7.32 36.82 -2.98
N ILE A 19 -6.67 37.90 -3.42
CA ILE A 19 -6.15 38.08 -4.77
C ILE A 19 -4.73 37.50 -4.82
N ALA A 20 -4.45 36.82 -5.93
CA ALA A 20 -3.21 36.17 -6.27
C ALA A 20 -2.04 37.13 -6.49
N ALA A 21 -0.83 36.66 -6.20
CA ALA A 21 0.40 37.12 -6.86
C ALA A 21 1.26 35.88 -7.17
N VAL A 22 1.19 35.47 -8.44
CA VAL A 22 2.05 34.46 -9.05
C VAL A 22 3.34 35.17 -9.45
N GLY A 23 4.46 34.75 -8.86
CA GLY A 23 5.80 35.18 -9.24
C GLY A 23 6.31 34.38 -10.43
N SER A 24 6.60 35.10 -11.51
CA SER A 24 7.17 34.64 -12.77
C SER A 24 8.50 33.89 -12.61
N PHE A 25 8.66 32.78 -13.33
CA PHE A 25 9.98 32.23 -13.67
C PHE A 25 9.95 31.79 -15.15
N LEU A 26 10.44 32.66 -16.02
CA LEU A 26 10.66 32.42 -17.44
C LEU A 26 12.04 33.01 -17.82
N LEU A 27 13.03 32.13 -17.90
CA LEU A 27 14.33 32.29 -18.57
C LEU A 27 14.56 30.89 -19.17
N GLY A 28 14.57 30.64 -20.48
CA GLY A 28 15.18 31.44 -21.54
C GLY A 28 16.47 30.73 -21.96
N VAL A 29 16.36 29.55 -22.60
CA VAL A 29 17.50 28.87 -23.24
C VAL A 29 17.20 28.78 -24.73
N THR A 30 17.86 29.63 -25.51
CA THR A 30 17.90 29.60 -26.96
C THR A 30 18.93 28.57 -27.42
N LEU A 31 18.51 27.63 -28.25
CA LEU A 31 19.38 26.78 -29.07
C LEU A 31 19.26 27.28 -30.53
N PRO A 32 20.35 27.46 -31.28
CA PRO A 32 20.25 27.71 -32.71
C PRO A 32 20.05 26.40 -33.47
N MET A 33 18.96 26.33 -34.23
CA MET A 33 18.81 25.39 -35.35
C MET A 33 19.65 25.90 -36.52
N ASN A 34 20.52 25.05 -37.07
CA ASN A 34 21.07 25.23 -38.42
C ASN A 34 20.49 24.15 -39.33
N LEU A 35 19.55 24.56 -40.18
CA LEU A 35 19.13 23.88 -41.40
C LEU A 35 19.78 24.62 -42.57
N ARG A 36 20.58 23.93 -43.39
CA ARG A 36 20.85 24.35 -44.76
C ARG A 36 20.87 23.11 -45.66
N ALA A 37 20.05 23.16 -46.69
CA ALA A 37 19.74 22.09 -47.62
C ALA A 37 20.56 22.21 -48.92
N SER A 38 20.81 21.04 -49.55
CA SER A 38 20.83 20.70 -51.01
C SER A 38 21.82 21.46 -51.94
N ALA A 39 22.49 20.90 -52.96
CA ALA A 39 22.59 19.61 -53.70
C ALA A 39 23.80 19.80 -54.72
N PRO A 40 24.14 18.94 -55.73
CA PRO A 40 23.54 17.69 -56.22
C PRO A 40 24.51 16.49 -56.53
N ALA A 41 23.91 15.35 -56.90
CA ALA A 41 24.51 14.11 -57.44
C ALA A 41 25.02 14.32 -58.89
N THR A 42 25.97 13.57 -59.49
CA THR A 42 26.11 12.13 -59.89
C THR A 42 27.43 12.06 -60.76
N PRO A 43 27.97 10.96 -61.37
CA PRO A 43 27.69 9.51 -61.34
C PRO A 43 28.90 8.50 -61.31
N MET A 44 28.58 7.22 -61.10
CA MET A 44 29.17 5.93 -61.57
C MET A 44 30.64 5.48 -61.30
N GLN A 45 30.75 4.40 -60.49
CA GLN A 45 31.50 3.10 -60.56
C GLN A 45 32.71 2.87 -61.51
N PRO A 46 33.43 1.72 -61.42
CA PRO A 46 34.17 1.09 -60.30
C PRO A 46 35.64 0.75 -60.72
N GLN A 47 36.56 0.39 -59.82
CA GLN A 47 37.62 -0.65 -60.06
C GLN A 47 38.62 -0.86 -58.89
N VAL A 48 38.71 -2.14 -58.48
CA VAL A 48 39.81 -3.01 -57.96
C VAL A 48 40.97 -2.52 -57.04
N LEU A 49 41.02 -3.21 -55.88
CA LEU A 49 42.15 -3.86 -55.17
C LEU A 49 43.54 -3.20 -55.10
N ALA A 50 43.97 -2.88 -53.86
CA ALA A 50 45.31 -3.23 -53.37
C ALA A 50 45.28 -3.53 -51.86
N VAL A 51 45.78 -4.72 -51.49
CA VAL A 51 45.99 -5.20 -50.12
C VAL A 51 47.22 -4.50 -49.53
N SER A 52 47.11 -3.99 -48.30
CA SER A 52 48.26 -3.75 -47.43
C SER A 52 47.85 -3.78 -45.95
N GLN A 53 48.08 -4.96 -45.36
CA GLN A 53 48.57 -5.25 -44.01
C GLN A 53 47.91 -4.60 -42.77
N SER A 54 47.46 -5.51 -41.89
CA SER A 54 46.99 -5.33 -40.52
C SER A 54 47.92 -4.51 -39.61
N PRO A 55 47.38 -3.92 -38.54
CA PRO A 55 47.94 -4.21 -37.22
C PRO A 55 46.87 -4.74 -36.25
N GLU A 56 47.23 -5.87 -35.63
CA GLU A 56 46.84 -6.35 -34.30
C GLU A 56 45.38 -6.26 -33.86
N SER A 57 44.73 -7.42 -33.89
CA SER A 57 43.53 -7.72 -33.12
C SER A 57 43.75 -7.50 -31.62
N LYS A 58 43.04 -6.55 -31.02
CA LYS A 58 42.77 -6.56 -29.57
C LYS A 58 42.04 -7.88 -29.22
N PRO A 59 42.39 -8.54 -28.10
CA PRO A 59 41.82 -9.84 -27.78
C PRO A 59 40.31 -9.70 -27.57
N ILE A 60 39.57 -10.60 -28.22
CA ILE A 60 38.14 -10.81 -28.07
C ILE A 60 37.85 -10.95 -26.57
N ALA A 61 36.91 -10.14 -26.06
CA ALA A 61 36.46 -10.19 -24.69
C ALA A 61 36.20 -11.65 -24.27
N ASN A 62 36.87 -12.08 -23.20
CA ASN A 62 36.86 -13.43 -22.67
C ASN A 62 35.42 -13.99 -22.65
N VAL A 63 35.17 -15.03 -23.45
CA VAL A 63 33.85 -15.70 -23.56
C VAL A 63 33.35 -16.16 -22.18
N ASN A 64 34.27 -16.46 -21.26
CA ASN A 64 33.93 -16.80 -19.87
C ASN A 64 33.41 -15.59 -19.07
N GLY A 65 33.89 -14.38 -19.37
CA GLY A 65 33.38 -13.13 -18.78
C GLY A 65 31.97 -12.77 -19.27
N ILE A 66 31.68 -13.02 -20.55
CA ILE A 66 30.33 -12.83 -21.11
C ILE A 66 29.36 -13.88 -20.54
N ARG A 67 29.78 -15.15 -20.44
CA ARG A 67 28.98 -16.22 -19.80
C ARG A 67 28.72 -15.93 -18.32
N GLY A 68 29.72 -15.45 -17.59
CA GLY A 68 29.56 -15.03 -16.19
C GLY A 68 28.59 -13.85 -16.02
N ALA A 69 28.68 -12.84 -16.90
CA ALA A 69 27.76 -11.70 -16.87
C ALA A 69 26.31 -12.09 -17.23
N ILE A 70 26.12 -13.03 -18.17
CA ILE A 70 24.80 -13.57 -18.52
C ILE A 70 24.24 -14.42 -17.38
N ALA A 71 25.04 -15.33 -16.82
CA ALA A 71 24.62 -16.17 -15.68
C ALA A 71 24.20 -15.31 -14.48
N HIS A 72 25.00 -14.29 -14.15
CA HIS A 72 24.69 -13.37 -13.06
C HIS A 72 23.43 -12.52 -13.34
N ARG A 73 23.16 -12.14 -14.60
CA ARG A 73 21.90 -11.47 -14.96
C ARG A 73 20.70 -12.39 -14.89
N VAL A 74 20.86 -13.65 -15.30
CA VAL A 74 19.80 -14.67 -15.24
C VAL A 74 19.46 -15.00 -13.80
N GLU A 75 20.46 -15.23 -12.93
CA GLU A 75 20.25 -15.47 -11.50
C GLU A 75 19.61 -14.26 -10.80
N PHE A 76 20.10 -13.05 -11.07
CA PHE A 76 19.51 -11.82 -10.53
C PHE A 76 18.05 -11.66 -10.98
N SER A 77 17.76 -11.97 -12.25
CA SER A 77 16.40 -11.90 -12.81
C SER A 77 15.49 -12.97 -12.22
N GLN A 78 15.97 -14.20 -12.02
CA GLN A 78 15.21 -15.27 -11.39
C GLN A 78 14.93 -14.99 -9.90
N GLN A 79 15.90 -14.45 -9.17
CA GLN A 79 15.69 -13.98 -7.80
C GLN A 79 14.68 -12.84 -7.74
N THR A 80 14.77 -11.88 -8.67
CA THR A 80 13.83 -10.76 -8.77
C THR A 80 12.41 -11.26 -9.09
N ILE A 81 12.27 -12.20 -10.02
CA ILE A 81 10.98 -12.81 -10.37
C ILE A 81 10.43 -13.61 -9.19
N GLY A 82 11.23 -14.44 -8.53
CA GLY A 82 10.80 -15.19 -7.35
C GLY A 82 10.38 -14.27 -6.20
N GLN A 83 11.08 -13.16 -6.00
CA GLN A 83 10.72 -12.15 -5.01
C GLN A 83 9.42 -11.41 -5.38
N LEU A 84 9.21 -11.10 -6.68
CA LEU A 84 7.98 -10.49 -7.18
C LEU A 84 6.79 -11.46 -7.08
N GLU A 85 6.98 -12.74 -7.37
CA GLU A 85 5.96 -13.78 -7.25
C GLU A 85 5.60 -14.05 -5.79
N ALA A 86 6.58 -14.14 -4.89
CA ALA A 86 6.35 -14.25 -3.46
C ALA A 86 5.58 -13.03 -2.93
N THR A 87 5.99 -11.81 -3.32
CA THR A 87 5.31 -10.56 -2.95
C THR A 87 3.87 -10.52 -3.46
N ARG A 88 3.63 -11.01 -4.68
CA ARG A 88 2.30 -11.13 -5.28
C ARG A 88 1.42 -12.17 -4.55
N PHE A 89 1.99 -13.30 -4.16
CA PHE A 89 1.25 -14.36 -3.45
C PHE A 89 0.92 -13.97 -2.00
N GLN A 90 1.81 -13.20 -1.36
CA GLN A 90 1.65 -12.76 0.03
C GLN A 90 0.66 -11.59 0.16
N SER A 91 0.35 -10.91 -0.94
CA SER A 91 -0.62 -9.79 -0.99
C SER A 91 -1.99 -10.17 -1.57
N ALA A 92 -2.10 -11.29 -2.29
CA ALA A 92 -3.33 -11.69 -2.95
C ALA A 92 -4.35 -12.32 -1.98
N LEU A 93 -5.55 -11.76 -1.96
CA LEU A 93 -6.68 -12.36 -1.25
C LEU A 93 -7.22 -13.58 -2.01
N PRO A 94 -7.62 -14.66 -1.30
CA PRO A 94 -8.33 -15.77 -1.91
C PRO A 94 -9.62 -15.28 -2.60
N SER A 95 -9.93 -15.85 -3.77
CA SER A 95 -11.00 -15.35 -4.67
C SER A 95 -12.37 -15.28 -4.00
N GLN A 96 -12.67 -16.24 -3.12
CA GLN A 96 -13.92 -16.31 -2.35
C GLN A 96 -14.16 -15.13 -1.40
N PHE A 97 -13.13 -14.35 -1.09
CA PHE A 97 -13.26 -13.16 -0.24
C PHE A 97 -13.44 -11.86 -1.02
N LYS A 98 -13.32 -11.88 -2.36
CA LYS A 98 -13.53 -10.69 -3.19
C LYS A 98 -14.95 -10.14 -3.01
N GLY A 99 -15.08 -8.83 -2.84
CA GLY A 99 -16.38 -8.17 -2.62
C GLY A 99 -17.04 -8.45 -1.27
N THR A 100 -16.40 -9.21 -0.37
CA THR A 100 -16.96 -9.55 0.95
C THR A 100 -16.61 -8.49 2.01
N MET A 101 -17.29 -8.54 3.15
CA MET A 101 -16.95 -7.77 4.35
C MET A 101 -16.54 -8.72 5.48
N LEU A 102 -15.40 -8.44 6.11
CA LEU A 102 -14.78 -9.33 7.08
C LEU A 102 -14.35 -8.55 8.33
N ARG A 103 -14.69 -9.05 9.51
CA ARG A 103 -14.19 -8.52 10.81
C ARG A 103 -13.06 -9.36 11.39
N GLN A 104 -13.06 -10.65 11.05
CA GLN A 104 -12.10 -11.67 11.48
C GLN A 104 -12.16 -12.85 10.51
N ALA A 105 -11.13 -13.68 10.53
CA ALA A 105 -11.15 -14.98 9.88
C ALA A 105 -11.81 -16.04 10.78
N LYS A 106 -12.42 -17.05 10.16
CA LYS A 106 -12.93 -18.24 10.84
C LYS A 106 -11.92 -19.37 10.71
N LEU A 107 -11.02 -19.47 11.69
CA LEU A 107 -9.98 -20.51 11.70
C LEU A 107 -10.44 -21.76 12.45
N ASN A 108 -9.80 -22.88 12.14
CA ASN A 108 -9.88 -24.06 12.98
C ASN A 108 -9.47 -23.72 14.45
N PRO A 109 -10.19 -24.23 15.48
CA PRO A 109 -9.89 -23.97 16.90
C PRO A 109 -8.46 -24.27 17.35
N GLN A 110 -7.76 -25.20 16.70
CA GLN A 110 -6.37 -25.56 17.01
C GLN A 110 -5.35 -24.55 16.45
N ARG A 111 -5.74 -23.66 15.53
CA ARG A 111 -4.87 -22.60 15.02
C ARG A 111 -5.08 -21.37 15.89
N LYS A 112 -4.00 -20.75 16.36
CA LYS A 112 -4.02 -19.40 16.95
C LYS A 112 -3.22 -18.47 16.07
N ALA A 113 -3.91 -17.66 15.26
CA ALA A 113 -3.28 -16.63 14.46
C ALA A 113 -4.05 -15.32 14.55
N ILE A 114 -3.33 -14.20 14.45
CA ILE A 114 -3.86 -12.86 14.61
C ILE A 114 -3.15 -11.90 13.64
N ALA A 115 -3.90 -10.97 13.06
CA ALA A 115 -3.36 -9.93 12.20
C ALA A 115 -3.31 -8.59 12.91
N LEU A 116 -2.11 -8.00 13.00
CA LEU A 116 -1.94 -6.61 13.40
C LEU A 116 -2.12 -5.72 12.18
N THR A 117 -2.96 -4.69 12.31
CA THR A 117 -3.24 -3.74 11.23
C THR A 117 -3.05 -2.31 11.67
N PHE A 118 -2.57 -1.46 10.76
CA PHE A 118 -2.25 -0.06 11.03
C PHE A 118 -2.89 0.85 9.98
N ASP A 119 -3.67 1.83 10.44
CA ASP A 119 -4.38 2.78 9.58
C ASP A 119 -3.71 4.17 9.58
N ASP A 120 -4.08 4.98 8.58
CA ASP A 120 -3.77 6.41 8.39
C ASP A 120 -2.36 6.76 7.90
N GLY A 121 -1.47 5.78 7.79
CA GLY A 121 -0.11 5.96 7.28
C GLY A 121 0.01 6.24 5.76
N PRO A 122 1.25 6.31 5.27
CA PRO A 122 2.50 6.29 6.03
C PRO A 122 2.84 7.66 6.65
N TRP A 123 3.36 7.67 7.87
CA TRP A 123 3.83 8.85 8.59
C TRP A 123 5.33 8.70 8.92
N PRO A 124 6.16 9.72 8.65
CA PRO A 124 7.62 9.57 8.55
C PRO A 124 8.30 9.13 9.85
N THR A 125 7.72 9.44 11.01
CA THR A 125 8.27 9.05 12.32
C THR A 125 7.67 7.73 12.81
N THR A 126 6.36 7.68 12.97
CA THR A 126 5.64 6.58 13.64
C THR A 126 5.61 5.31 12.79
N THR A 127 5.41 5.40 11.48
CA THR A 127 5.48 4.23 10.59
C THR A 127 6.87 3.62 10.59
N ARG A 128 7.95 4.43 10.62
CA ARG A 128 9.34 3.90 10.71
C ARG A 128 9.59 3.18 12.03
N GLN A 129 9.19 3.77 13.15
CA GLN A 129 9.33 3.16 14.47
C GLN A 129 8.55 1.84 14.58
N ILE A 130 7.32 1.81 14.04
CA ILE A 130 6.52 0.58 13.96
C ILE A 130 7.25 -0.46 13.10
N LEU A 131 7.74 -0.09 11.91
CA LEU A 131 8.47 -0.98 11.02
C LEU A 131 9.70 -1.61 11.70
N ASP A 132 10.45 -0.82 12.46
CA ASP A 132 11.60 -1.31 13.24
C ASP A 132 11.17 -2.31 14.32
N ILE A 133 10.07 -2.06 15.02
CA ILE A 133 9.52 -2.98 16.03
C ILE A 133 9.08 -4.30 15.39
N LEU A 134 8.37 -4.23 14.25
CA LEU A 134 7.93 -5.42 13.51
C LEU A 134 9.13 -6.23 13.02
N LYS A 135 10.16 -5.57 12.48
CA LYS A 135 11.42 -6.20 12.04
C LYS A 135 12.14 -6.88 13.20
N LYS A 136 12.33 -6.20 14.34
CA LYS A 136 12.98 -6.77 15.55
C LYS A 136 12.26 -8.00 16.07
N ASN A 137 10.94 -8.07 15.87
CA ASN A 137 10.12 -9.19 16.32
C ASN A 137 9.93 -10.28 15.24
N ASN A 138 10.49 -10.09 14.04
CA ASN A 138 10.29 -10.95 12.87
C ASN A 138 8.81 -11.23 12.57
N ILE A 139 7.97 -10.18 12.55
CA ILE A 139 6.54 -10.31 12.21
C ILE A 139 6.16 -9.41 11.03
N LYS A 140 5.16 -9.85 10.28
CA LYS A 140 4.51 -9.05 9.24
C LYS A 140 3.16 -8.51 9.74
N ALA A 141 2.68 -7.48 9.08
CA ALA A 141 1.47 -6.73 9.45
C ALA A 141 0.79 -6.21 8.19
N THR A 142 -0.42 -5.66 8.32
CA THR A 142 -1.15 -5.05 7.19
C THR A 142 -1.34 -3.55 7.42
N PHE A 143 -0.98 -2.73 6.45
CA PHE A 143 -1.10 -1.27 6.53
C PHE A 143 -2.21 -0.77 5.60
N PHE A 144 -3.18 -0.03 6.12
CA PHE A 144 -4.23 0.61 5.33
C PHE A 144 -3.93 2.10 5.20
N TRP A 145 -3.57 2.52 3.98
CA TRP A 145 -3.00 3.85 3.78
C TRP A 145 -3.89 4.82 3.05
N VAL A 146 -3.76 6.07 3.48
CA VAL A 146 -4.45 7.21 2.90
C VAL A 146 -3.60 7.75 1.75
N GLY A 147 -4.18 7.85 0.57
CA GLY A 147 -3.47 8.14 -0.67
C GLY A 147 -2.60 9.40 -0.62
N ARG A 148 -3.11 10.50 -0.05
CA ARG A 148 -2.35 11.76 0.04
C ARG A 148 -1.07 11.64 0.89
N TYR A 149 -1.08 10.82 1.95
CA TYR A 149 0.11 10.62 2.78
C TYR A 149 1.12 9.71 2.09
N LEU A 150 0.65 8.66 1.38
CA LEU A 150 1.53 7.85 0.54
C LEU A 150 2.16 8.68 -0.58
N GLN A 151 1.42 9.63 -1.16
CA GLN A 151 1.96 10.55 -2.17
C GLN A 151 3.08 11.42 -1.58
N THR A 152 2.97 11.79 -0.31
CA THR A 152 3.95 12.64 0.37
C THR A 152 5.20 11.84 0.78
N TYR A 153 5.03 10.58 1.18
CA TYR A 153 6.11 9.72 1.67
C TYR A 153 6.25 8.41 0.87
N PRO A 154 6.48 8.48 -0.45
CA PRO A 154 6.47 7.29 -1.32
C PRO A 154 7.62 6.32 -1.00
N GLU A 155 8.78 6.82 -0.59
CA GLU A 155 9.93 5.98 -0.23
C GLU A 155 9.68 5.14 1.02
N LEU A 156 8.95 5.70 2.01
CA LEU A 156 8.52 4.91 3.17
C LEU A 156 7.50 3.85 2.76
N GLY A 157 6.63 4.18 1.80
CA GLY A 157 5.74 3.25 1.14
C GLY A 157 6.45 2.02 0.58
N LYS A 158 7.49 2.26 -0.22
CA LYS A 158 8.35 1.21 -0.80
C LYS A 158 9.03 0.36 0.26
N GLN A 159 9.56 0.98 1.32
CA GLN A 159 10.26 0.27 2.40
C GLN A 159 9.36 -0.74 3.11
N VAL A 160 8.13 -0.35 3.43
CA VAL A 160 7.16 -1.24 4.08
C VAL A 160 6.76 -2.40 3.16
N ALA A 161 6.54 -2.13 1.87
CA ALA A 161 6.24 -3.16 0.89
C ALA A 161 7.41 -4.15 0.71
N ALA A 162 8.62 -3.63 0.54
CA ALA A 162 9.84 -4.42 0.39
C ALA A 162 10.18 -5.26 1.65
N ALA A 163 9.73 -4.80 2.82
CA ALA A 163 9.83 -5.56 4.06
C ALA A 163 8.77 -6.69 4.17
N GLY A 164 7.92 -6.89 3.16
CA GLY A 164 6.95 -7.99 3.10
C GLY A 164 5.67 -7.76 3.89
N HIS A 165 5.35 -6.52 4.24
CA HIS A 165 4.06 -6.18 4.85
C HIS A 165 2.97 -6.08 3.77
N ALA A 166 1.74 -6.44 4.12
CA ALA A 166 0.61 -6.29 3.21
C ALA A 166 0.11 -4.84 3.24
N ILE A 167 -0.42 -4.37 2.11
CA ILE A 167 -0.93 -3.00 1.95
C ILE A 167 -2.39 -3.03 1.53
N GLY A 168 -3.22 -2.19 2.15
CA GLY A 168 -4.63 -1.97 1.86
C GLY A 168 -4.92 -0.49 1.60
N ASN A 169 -6.08 -0.24 1.01
CA ASN A 169 -6.56 1.10 0.68
C ASN A 169 -7.38 1.71 1.84
N HIS A 170 -7.09 2.96 2.20
CA HIS A 170 -7.81 3.71 3.23
C HIS A 170 -8.32 5.08 2.73
N THR A 171 -8.81 5.14 1.50
CA THR A 171 -9.26 6.35 0.78
C THR A 171 -8.14 7.35 0.47
N TRP A 172 -8.48 8.43 -0.24
CA TRP A 172 -7.51 9.45 -0.62
C TRP A 172 -7.37 10.53 0.44
N ASN A 173 -8.49 10.99 1.01
CA ASN A 173 -8.57 12.13 1.92
C ASN A 173 -8.95 11.78 3.35
N HIS A 174 -9.46 10.57 3.62
CA HIS A 174 -9.91 10.15 4.94
C HIS A 174 -11.03 11.06 5.51
N GLN A 175 -12.12 11.23 4.77
CA GLN A 175 -13.29 12.02 5.18
C GLN A 175 -14.52 11.16 5.47
N TYR A 176 -15.36 11.65 6.39
CA TYR A 176 -16.57 10.96 6.87
C TYR A 176 -17.87 11.44 6.20
N ILE A 177 -17.77 12.02 5.00
CA ILE A 177 -18.93 12.53 4.24
C ILE A 177 -19.61 11.42 3.45
N LYS A 178 -20.80 11.70 2.89
CA LYS A 178 -21.47 10.84 1.92
C LYS A 178 -20.81 10.98 0.55
N TYR A 179 -20.70 9.87 -0.17
CA TYR A 179 -20.16 9.80 -1.51
C TYR A 179 -21.19 9.24 -2.48
N ASN A 180 -21.27 9.85 -3.66
CA ASN A 180 -21.81 9.19 -4.84
C ASN A 180 -20.74 8.28 -5.47
N GLU A 181 -21.10 7.57 -6.54
CA GLU A 181 -20.20 6.63 -7.21
C GLU A 181 -18.89 7.28 -7.67
N ASP A 182 -18.95 8.45 -8.33
CA ASP A 182 -17.75 9.17 -8.80
C ASP A 182 -16.87 9.65 -7.64
N GLY A 183 -17.48 10.09 -6.54
CA GLY A 183 -16.78 10.49 -5.33
C GLY A 183 -16.02 9.31 -4.71
N ALA A 184 -16.68 8.17 -4.58
CA ALA A 184 -16.06 6.96 -4.07
C ALA A 184 -14.94 6.45 -4.99
N ALA A 185 -15.13 6.53 -6.32
CA ALA A 185 -14.10 6.21 -7.30
C ALA A 185 -12.84 7.08 -7.13
N ARG A 186 -13.01 8.40 -6.95
CA ARG A 186 -11.88 9.31 -6.71
C ARG A 186 -11.12 9.02 -5.41
N GLU A 187 -11.80 8.52 -4.39
CA GLU A 187 -11.17 8.16 -3.12
C GLU A 187 -10.46 6.79 -3.19
N ILE A 188 -11.12 5.78 -3.78
CA ILE A 188 -10.66 4.40 -3.76
C ILE A 188 -9.73 4.12 -4.96
N ASP A 189 -10.18 4.30 -6.20
CA ASP A 189 -9.42 3.89 -7.39
C ASP A 189 -8.13 4.71 -7.53
N ARG A 190 -8.16 6.01 -7.20
CA ARG A 190 -6.96 6.87 -7.18
C ARG A 190 -5.91 6.37 -6.18
N THR A 191 -6.36 6.01 -4.98
CA THR A 191 -5.47 5.52 -3.91
C THR A 191 -4.87 4.17 -4.28
N SER A 192 -5.67 3.23 -4.81
CA SER A 192 -5.18 1.93 -5.28
C SER A 192 -4.16 2.08 -6.41
N SER A 193 -4.43 2.97 -7.37
CA SER A 193 -3.50 3.24 -8.48
C SER A 193 -2.17 3.79 -7.98
N LEU A 194 -2.20 4.67 -6.96
CA LEU A 194 -0.99 5.18 -6.34
C LEU A 194 -0.24 4.09 -5.56
N ILE A 195 -0.93 3.24 -4.81
CA ILE A 195 -0.32 2.10 -4.09
C ILE A 195 0.43 1.21 -5.07
N GLU A 196 -0.21 0.79 -6.17
CA GLU A 196 0.42 -0.06 -7.19
C GLU A 196 1.61 0.64 -7.83
N LYS A 197 1.47 1.92 -8.20
CA LYS A 197 2.56 2.70 -8.79
C LYS A 197 3.78 2.85 -7.87
N VAL A 198 3.55 3.11 -6.58
CA VAL A 198 4.63 3.40 -5.63
C VAL A 198 5.30 2.11 -5.14
N THR A 199 4.50 1.08 -4.87
CA THR A 199 4.97 -0.10 -4.13
C THR A 199 5.06 -1.36 -4.99
N GLY A 200 4.48 -1.37 -6.19
CA GLY A 200 4.29 -2.57 -7.01
C GLY A 200 3.21 -3.52 -6.49
N VAL A 201 2.58 -3.22 -5.34
CA VAL A 201 1.55 -4.06 -4.74
C VAL A 201 0.19 -3.70 -5.31
N LYS A 202 -0.46 -4.68 -5.95
CA LYS A 202 -1.86 -4.57 -6.35
C LYS A 202 -2.77 -5.07 -5.23
N THR A 203 -3.40 -4.15 -4.50
CA THR A 203 -4.28 -4.49 -3.38
C THR A 203 -5.74 -4.60 -3.78
N SER A 204 -6.44 -5.58 -3.22
CA SER A 204 -7.90 -5.70 -3.24
C SER A 204 -8.51 -5.58 -1.83
N MET A 205 -7.75 -5.06 -0.87
CA MET A 205 -8.24 -4.78 0.48
C MET A 205 -8.60 -3.31 0.60
N PHE A 206 -9.78 -3.03 1.15
CA PHE A 206 -10.23 -1.69 1.48
C PHE A 206 -10.71 -1.64 2.92
N ARG A 207 -10.36 -0.58 3.65
CA ARG A 207 -10.96 -0.28 4.95
C ARG A 207 -11.58 1.11 4.90
N PRO A 208 -12.86 1.28 5.24
CA PRO A 208 -13.50 2.58 5.25
C PRO A 208 -13.04 3.41 6.46
N PRO A 209 -12.71 4.71 6.29
CA PRO A 209 -12.42 5.64 7.37
C PRO A 209 -13.48 5.58 8.48
N GLY A 210 -13.01 5.43 9.72
CA GLY A 210 -13.86 5.32 10.91
C GLY A 210 -14.80 4.10 10.93
N GLY A 211 -14.61 3.14 10.02
CA GLY A 211 -15.51 1.99 9.89
C GLY A 211 -16.90 2.32 9.34
N ILE A 212 -17.07 3.47 8.69
CA ILE A 212 -18.38 3.94 8.19
C ILE A 212 -18.79 3.13 6.96
N LEU A 213 -19.86 2.34 7.09
CA LEU A 213 -20.33 1.45 6.02
C LEU A 213 -21.41 2.07 5.12
N ASN A 214 -22.13 3.08 5.62
CA ASN A 214 -23.34 3.59 4.98
C ASN A 214 -23.12 4.92 4.22
N ASN A 215 -21.88 5.28 3.89
CA ASN A 215 -21.56 6.54 3.21
C ASN A 215 -21.24 6.38 1.71
N GLY A 216 -21.45 5.20 1.13
CA GLY A 216 -21.20 4.90 -0.28
C GLY A 216 -19.85 4.24 -0.55
N LEU A 217 -18.83 4.42 0.31
CA LEU A 217 -17.50 3.85 0.09
C LEU A 217 -17.48 2.33 0.14
N ALA A 218 -18.06 1.72 1.18
CA ALA A 218 -18.07 0.26 1.32
C ALA A 218 -18.86 -0.40 0.18
N ALA A 219 -20.01 0.15 -0.20
CA ALA A 219 -20.80 -0.33 -1.33
C ALA A 219 -20.02 -0.24 -2.65
N TYR A 220 -19.35 0.88 -2.91
CA TYR A 220 -18.48 1.03 -4.08
C TYR A 220 -17.33 0.02 -4.09
N ALA A 221 -16.64 -0.13 -2.96
CA ALA A 221 -15.53 -1.07 -2.81
C ALA A 221 -15.97 -2.50 -3.14
N GLN A 222 -17.11 -2.95 -2.60
CA GLN A 222 -17.65 -4.29 -2.87
C GLN A 222 -18.04 -4.47 -4.34
N LYS A 223 -18.70 -3.47 -4.96
CA LYS A 223 -19.02 -3.46 -6.40
C LYS A 223 -17.76 -3.63 -7.27
N LYS A 224 -16.62 -3.12 -6.80
CA LYS A 224 -15.31 -3.21 -7.47
C LYS A 224 -14.48 -4.41 -7.00
N ASN A 225 -15.10 -5.38 -6.33
CA ASN A 225 -14.48 -6.62 -5.83
C ASN A 225 -13.39 -6.43 -4.76
N TYR A 226 -13.32 -5.26 -4.11
CA TYR A 226 -12.50 -5.11 -2.91
C TYR A 226 -13.16 -5.84 -1.74
N SER A 227 -12.34 -6.50 -0.93
CA SER A 227 -12.76 -6.99 0.38
C SER A 227 -12.73 -5.84 1.37
N VAL A 228 -13.87 -5.59 2.02
CA VAL A 228 -13.99 -4.59 3.09
C VAL A 228 -13.47 -5.23 4.39
N ILE A 229 -12.27 -4.82 4.80
CA ILE A 229 -11.59 -5.35 5.98
C ILE A 229 -11.88 -4.44 7.17
N MET A 230 -12.66 -4.93 8.12
CA MET A 230 -12.93 -4.32 9.40
C MET A 230 -11.94 -4.85 10.46
N TRP A 231 -12.34 -4.85 11.73
CA TRP A 231 -11.57 -5.40 12.84
C TRP A 231 -12.48 -6.11 13.83
N SER A 232 -11.90 -7.02 14.61
CA SER A 232 -12.54 -7.70 15.74
C SER A 232 -11.97 -7.27 17.09
N ALA A 233 -10.80 -6.61 17.10
CA ALA A 233 -10.20 -6.01 18.28
C ALA A 233 -9.81 -4.56 18.00
N ASP A 234 -10.38 -3.62 18.73
CA ASP A 234 -10.05 -2.19 18.64
C ASP A 234 -9.14 -1.79 19.80
N SER A 235 -7.94 -1.28 19.50
CA SER A 235 -7.00 -0.79 20.52
C SER A 235 -7.44 0.54 21.14
N LEU A 236 -8.22 1.35 20.41
CA LEU A 236 -8.53 2.75 20.75
C LEU A 236 -7.28 3.62 20.97
N ASP A 237 -6.15 3.26 20.36
CA ASP A 237 -4.84 3.89 20.54
C ASP A 237 -4.81 5.39 20.22
N TRP A 238 -5.72 5.87 19.37
CA TRP A 238 -5.92 7.29 19.06
C TRP A 238 -6.39 8.14 20.25
N ARG A 239 -6.95 7.54 21.31
CA ARG A 239 -7.40 8.24 22.53
C ARG A 239 -6.91 7.62 23.84
N SER A 240 -6.62 6.32 23.87
CA SER A 240 -6.32 5.59 25.09
C SER A 240 -4.91 5.87 25.62
N ALA A 241 -4.72 5.68 26.93
CA ALA A 241 -3.39 5.60 27.54
C ALA A 241 -2.69 4.29 27.14
N THR A 242 -1.35 4.24 27.27
CA THR A 242 -0.54 3.08 26.87
C THR A 242 -1.01 1.77 27.50
N GLN A 243 -1.34 1.76 28.80
CA GLN A 243 -1.83 0.53 29.45
C GLN A 243 -3.22 0.14 28.95
N SER A 244 -4.17 1.09 28.92
CA SER A 244 -5.54 0.82 28.48
C SER A 244 -5.62 0.31 27.04
N LEU A 245 -4.76 0.81 26.14
CA LEU A 245 -4.75 0.33 24.75
C LEU A 245 -4.24 -1.12 24.67
N MET A 246 -3.26 -1.51 25.49
CA MET A 246 -2.83 -2.90 25.59
C MET A 246 -3.95 -3.78 26.14
N ASP A 247 -4.62 -3.36 27.20
CA ASP A 247 -5.70 -4.12 27.82
C ASP A 247 -6.89 -4.30 26.86
N ASN A 248 -7.19 -3.28 26.05
CA ASN A 248 -8.20 -3.37 24.99
C ASN A 248 -7.84 -4.45 23.96
N VAL A 249 -6.59 -4.48 23.50
CA VAL A 249 -6.13 -5.51 22.54
C VAL A 249 -6.21 -6.89 23.18
N MET A 250 -5.64 -7.09 24.36
CA MET A 250 -5.59 -8.41 25.01
C MET A 250 -6.99 -8.95 25.32
N ARG A 251 -7.93 -8.11 25.77
CA ARG A 251 -9.30 -8.51 26.08
C ARG A 251 -10.09 -8.97 24.84
N GLN A 252 -9.78 -8.41 23.67
CA GLN A 252 -10.52 -8.68 22.42
C GLN A 252 -9.79 -9.67 21.50
N ALA A 253 -8.52 -10.00 21.79
CA ALA A 253 -7.72 -10.91 20.99
C ALA A 253 -8.35 -12.30 20.92
N ASN A 254 -8.56 -12.78 19.71
CA ASN A 254 -9.11 -14.10 19.44
C ASN A 254 -8.43 -14.72 18.21
N SER A 255 -8.58 -16.04 18.05
CA SER A 255 -8.06 -16.72 16.86
C SER A 255 -8.80 -16.28 15.61
N GLY A 256 -8.07 -15.90 14.56
CA GLY A 256 -8.62 -15.27 13.38
C GLY A 256 -8.81 -13.76 13.54
N GLY A 257 -8.41 -13.18 14.67
CA GLY A 257 -8.64 -11.78 14.99
C GLY A 257 -7.87 -10.80 14.10
N ILE A 258 -8.46 -9.63 13.88
CA ILE A 258 -7.85 -8.50 13.19
C ILE A 258 -7.84 -7.33 14.18
N VAL A 259 -6.64 -6.87 14.54
CA VAL A 259 -6.41 -5.80 15.52
C VAL A 259 -6.26 -4.47 14.79
N LEU A 260 -7.09 -3.49 15.14
CA LEU A 260 -6.99 -2.10 14.67
C LEU A 260 -6.06 -1.27 15.57
N MET A 261 -5.02 -0.71 14.96
CA MET A 261 -4.13 0.32 15.50
C MET A 261 -3.86 1.36 14.39
N HIS A 262 -3.12 2.42 14.70
CA HIS A 262 -2.83 3.48 13.75
C HIS A 262 -1.32 3.75 13.67
N ASP A 263 -0.78 3.85 12.46
CA ASP A 263 0.57 4.37 12.21
C ASP A 263 0.55 5.86 11.81
N GLY A 264 -0.62 6.41 11.47
CA GLY A 264 -0.84 7.83 11.19
C GLY A 264 -1.97 8.48 11.99
N GLY A 265 -2.46 9.61 11.50
CA GLY A 265 -3.63 10.32 12.05
C GLY A 265 -3.37 11.18 13.30
N GLY A 266 -2.11 11.55 13.56
CA GLY A 266 -1.69 12.35 14.73
C GLY A 266 -0.58 11.69 15.55
N ASN A 267 -0.45 12.07 16.82
CA ASN A 267 0.58 11.51 17.70
C ASN A 267 0.29 10.03 18.06
N ARG A 268 1.12 9.09 17.56
CA ARG A 268 1.05 7.65 17.83
C ARG A 268 2.16 7.13 18.76
N ALA A 269 2.76 7.99 19.58
CA ALA A 269 3.82 7.58 20.51
C ALA A 269 3.37 6.45 21.46
N ARG A 270 2.10 6.47 21.89
CA ARG A 270 1.53 5.42 22.76
C ARG A 270 1.41 4.07 22.04
N THR A 271 1.01 4.07 20.77
CA THR A 271 0.99 2.87 19.92
C THR A 271 2.40 2.29 19.80
N VAL A 272 3.39 3.14 19.48
CA VAL A 272 4.81 2.74 19.38
C VAL A 272 5.33 2.15 20.70
N GLN A 273 5.00 2.78 21.84
CA GLN A 273 5.42 2.32 23.16
C GLN A 273 4.78 0.97 23.55
N ALA A 274 3.50 0.78 23.23
CA ALA A 274 2.75 -0.43 23.61
C ALA A 274 3.05 -1.64 22.71
N LEU A 275 3.34 -1.41 21.43
CA LEU A 275 3.43 -2.46 20.41
C LEU A 275 4.39 -3.61 20.79
N PRO A 276 5.62 -3.39 21.32
CA PRO A 276 6.49 -4.50 21.72
C PRO A 276 5.86 -5.41 22.78
N ASN A 277 5.17 -4.82 23.76
CA ASN A 277 4.51 -5.56 24.84
C ASN A 277 3.27 -6.31 24.36
N ILE A 278 2.49 -5.73 23.44
CA ILE A 278 1.37 -6.41 22.77
C ILE A 278 1.89 -7.65 22.05
N ILE A 279 2.97 -7.50 21.26
CA ILE A 279 3.58 -8.61 20.52
C ILE A 279 4.04 -9.71 21.49
N ALA A 280 4.75 -9.33 22.55
CA ALA A 280 5.26 -10.29 23.54
C ALA A 280 4.13 -11.06 24.24
N LYS A 281 3.06 -10.37 24.67
CA LYS A 281 1.92 -11.00 25.36
C LYS A 281 1.14 -11.95 24.44
N LEU A 282 0.79 -11.51 23.24
CA LEU A 282 0.09 -12.37 22.27
C LEU A 282 0.93 -13.59 21.88
N ARG A 283 2.25 -13.41 21.72
CA ARG A 283 3.17 -14.54 21.48
C ARG A 283 3.18 -15.52 22.65
N LYS A 284 3.21 -15.02 23.89
CA LYS A 284 3.13 -15.86 25.10
C LYS A 284 1.82 -16.65 25.17
N GLU A 285 0.73 -16.08 24.66
CA GLU A 285 -0.55 -16.79 24.52
C GLU A 285 -0.61 -17.75 23.32
N GLY A 286 0.48 -17.90 22.56
CA GLY A 286 0.58 -18.84 21.44
C GLY A 286 0.06 -18.33 20.10
N TYR A 287 -0.20 -17.02 19.96
CA TYR A 287 -0.60 -16.45 18.67
C TYR A 287 0.57 -16.37 17.69
N LYS A 288 0.33 -16.84 16.46
CA LYS A 288 1.15 -16.53 15.29
C LYS A 288 0.70 -15.21 14.67
N PHE A 289 1.65 -14.35 14.36
CA PHE A 289 1.36 -13.10 13.65
C PHE A 289 1.39 -13.33 12.16
N VAL A 290 0.34 -12.87 11.49
CA VAL A 290 0.17 -12.98 10.03
C VAL A 290 -0.40 -11.69 9.47
N THR A 291 -0.25 -11.47 8.17
CA THR A 291 -0.98 -10.43 7.45
C THR A 291 -2.45 -10.82 7.25
N VAL A 292 -3.32 -9.86 6.89
CA VAL A 292 -4.73 -10.16 6.58
C VAL A 292 -4.87 -11.15 5.41
N PRO A 293 -4.14 -11.00 4.27
CA PRO A 293 -4.19 -12.00 3.20
C PRO A 293 -3.82 -13.41 3.67
N GLU A 294 -2.72 -13.57 4.41
CA GLU A 294 -2.31 -14.85 4.99
C GLU A 294 -3.39 -15.41 5.92
N LEU A 295 -3.97 -14.58 6.79
CA LEU A 295 -5.05 -14.99 7.69
C LEU A 295 -6.27 -15.56 6.94
N LEU A 296 -6.63 -14.96 5.80
CA LEU A 296 -7.72 -15.44 4.95
C LEU A 296 -7.35 -16.67 4.13
N GLN A 297 -6.09 -16.80 3.70
CA GLN A 297 -5.57 -18.03 3.10
C GLN A 297 -5.62 -19.19 4.08
N MET A 298 -5.30 -18.95 5.36
CA MET A 298 -5.42 -19.95 6.42
C MET A 298 -6.88 -20.45 6.56
N GLN A 299 -7.85 -19.54 6.56
CA GLN A 299 -9.28 -19.92 6.57
C GLN A 299 -9.67 -20.74 5.34
N GLU A 300 -9.23 -20.35 4.14
CA GLU A 300 -9.51 -21.12 2.92
C GLU A 300 -8.98 -22.56 3.02
N GLN A 301 -7.76 -22.72 3.53
CA GLN A 301 -7.15 -24.04 3.73
C GLN A 301 -7.96 -24.90 4.72
N ASP A 302 -8.41 -24.31 5.83
CA ASP A 302 -9.22 -25.01 6.82
C ASP A 302 -10.57 -25.48 6.21
N LEU A 303 -11.22 -24.62 5.42
CA LEU A 303 -12.45 -24.98 4.71
C LEU A 303 -12.23 -26.10 3.68
N LYS A 304 -11.12 -26.07 2.95
CA LYS A 304 -10.76 -27.13 1.98
C LYS A 304 -10.55 -28.47 2.68
N LYS A 305 -9.85 -28.49 3.82
CA LYS A 305 -9.61 -29.71 4.60
C LYS A 305 -10.91 -30.29 5.17
N GLN A 306 -11.81 -29.45 5.68
CA GLN A 306 -13.12 -29.88 6.19
C GLN A 306 -13.96 -30.54 5.09
N LYS A 307 -13.98 -29.96 3.88
CA LYS A 307 -14.70 -30.55 2.73
C LYS A 307 -14.13 -31.89 2.27
N ILE A 308 -12.81 -32.09 2.39
CA ILE A 308 -12.18 -33.37 2.05
C ILE A 308 -12.52 -34.43 3.11
N ALA A 309 -12.50 -34.08 4.40
CA ALA A 309 -12.82 -35.01 5.48
C ALA A 309 -14.31 -35.44 5.55
N GLN A 310 -15.19 -34.73 4.83
CA GLN A 310 -16.62 -35.02 4.75
C GLN A 310 -17.01 -35.85 3.50
N LYS A 311 -16.05 -36.17 2.64
CA LYS A 311 -16.23 -37.06 1.48
C LYS A 311 -15.62 -38.42 1.78
#